data_AF-A0A7Y5K506-F1
#
_entry.id   AF-A0A7Y5K506-F1
#
_cell.length_a   1.000
_cell.length_b   1.000
_cell.length_c   1.000
_cell.angle_alpha   90.00
_cell.angle_beta   90.00
_cell.angle_gamma   90.00
#
_symmetry.space_group_name_H-M   'P 1'
#
loop_
_entity.id
_entity.type
_entity.pdbx_description
1 polymer ?
#
loop_
_entity_poly.entity_id
_entity_poly.type
_entity_poly.pdbx_seq_one_letter_code
_entity_poly.pdbx_strand_id
1 'polypeptide(L)'
;AGTQKPVERSVRSSATLASAPRGARGSEESRVEREAALPYRVATMQHLVTTEALLVSLRTDVRAGRSDTTIARWAGDLLGTTRMLKDSPAGSDPQLKQLLDDLELVLAQIARLPGARGDAADLSLIDDAVQRRQLMTRLRLITPIT
;
A
#
# COMPACT_ATOMS: atom_id res chain seq x y z
N ALA A 1 -72.09 30.27 43.52
CA ALA A 1 -71.49 30.12 42.18
C ALA A 1 -69.97 30.17 42.34
N GLY A 2 -69.14 29.21 41.93
CA GLY A 2 -69.36 27.95 41.24
C GLY A 2 -68.18 26.99 41.52
N THR A 3 -68.56 25.76 41.87
CA THR A 3 -68.06 24.41 41.53
C THR A 3 -66.59 24.14 41.13
N GLN A 4 -66.02 23.10 41.78
CA GLN A 4 -64.75 22.41 41.51
C GLN A 4 -64.83 21.30 40.43
N LYS A 5 -63.64 21.01 39.82
CA LYS A 5 -63.10 19.73 39.24
C LYS A 5 -63.72 19.18 37.92
N PRO A 6 -63.14 18.17 37.20
CA PRO A 6 -61.84 17.41 37.31
C PRO A 6 -61.09 17.13 35.95
N VAL A 7 -59.76 16.84 35.92
CA VAL A 7 -59.02 15.54 35.69
C VAL A 7 -58.76 15.10 34.22
N GLU A 8 -57.60 14.43 34.03
CA GLU A 8 -57.00 13.75 32.85
C GLU A 8 -56.19 14.65 31.89
N ARG A 9 -54.97 14.29 31.46
CA ARG A 9 -54.51 12.97 31.03
C ARG A 9 -52.97 12.90 31.04
N SER A 10 -52.44 11.79 31.55
CA SER A 10 -51.38 10.95 30.94
C SER A 10 -50.89 11.46 29.58
N VAL A 11 -49.60 11.53 29.25
CA VAL A 11 -48.68 10.39 29.24
C VAL A 11 -47.24 10.92 29.18
N ARG A 12 -46.35 10.19 29.84
CA ARG A 12 -44.91 10.22 29.69
C ARG A 12 -44.54 10.18 28.20
N SER A 13 -43.86 11.20 27.68
CA SER A 13 -43.13 11.07 26.42
C SER A 13 -41.89 10.24 26.67
N SER A 14 -42.12 8.92 26.59
CA SER A 14 -41.12 7.89 26.44
C SER A 14 -40.18 8.21 25.29
N ALA A 15 -38.90 7.99 25.56
CA ALA A 15 -37.84 7.56 24.65
C ALA A 15 -38.17 7.60 23.15
N THR A 16 -37.52 8.54 22.46
CA THR A 16 -37.04 8.27 21.10
C THR A 16 -35.53 8.43 21.12
N LEU A 17 -34.85 7.38 21.61
CA LEU A 17 -33.51 7.06 21.10
C LEU A 17 -33.73 6.76 19.61
N ALA A 18 -33.66 7.81 18.79
CA ALA A 18 -33.65 7.69 17.35
C ALA A 18 -32.40 6.88 17.00
N SER A 19 -32.61 5.57 16.85
CA SER A 19 -31.64 4.65 16.32
C SER A 19 -31.41 5.07 14.86
N ALA A 20 -30.44 5.97 14.67
CA ALA A 20 -30.00 6.37 13.34
C ALA A 20 -29.57 5.11 12.57
N PRO A 21 -29.85 5.04 11.26
CA PRO A 21 -29.52 3.87 10.46
C PRO A 21 -28.00 3.69 10.46
N ARG A 22 -27.52 2.70 11.21
CA ARG A 22 -26.10 2.35 11.34
C ARG A 22 -25.42 2.07 9.98
N GLY A 23 -26.21 1.80 8.93
CA GLY A 23 -25.73 1.60 7.55
C GLY A 23 -25.35 2.86 6.77
N ALA A 24 -25.93 4.03 7.08
CA ALA A 24 -25.59 5.27 6.37
C ALA A 24 -24.16 5.74 6.73
N ARG A 25 -23.82 5.66 8.02
CA ARG A 25 -22.50 6.07 8.54
C ARG A 25 -21.36 5.23 7.97
N GLY A 26 -21.51 3.91 7.89
CA GLY A 26 -20.50 3.04 7.28
C GLY A 26 -20.30 3.27 5.78
N SER A 27 -21.36 3.69 5.08
CA SER A 27 -21.28 4.00 3.64
C SER A 27 -20.54 5.32 3.37
N GLU A 28 -20.71 6.31 4.25
CA GLU A 28 -20.00 7.59 4.20
C GLU A 28 -18.54 7.45 4.62
N GLU A 29 -18.26 6.70 5.69
CA GLU A 29 -16.91 6.41 6.17
C GLU A 29 -16.09 5.65 5.12
N SER A 30 -16.66 4.58 4.53
CA SER A 30 -16.03 3.87 3.40
C SER A 30 -15.92 4.69 2.11
N ARG A 31 -16.67 5.79 1.94
CA ARG A 31 -16.50 6.71 0.81
C ARG A 31 -15.34 7.67 1.07
N VAL A 32 -15.30 8.25 2.26
CA VAL A 32 -14.22 9.15 2.70
C VAL A 32 -12.87 8.41 2.71
N GLU A 33 -12.83 7.16 3.18
CA GLU A 33 -11.64 6.30 3.10
C GLU A 33 -11.21 6.02 1.65
N ARG A 34 -12.19 5.80 0.75
CA ARG A 34 -11.90 5.58 -0.67
C ARG A 34 -11.34 6.83 -1.36
N GLU A 35 -11.88 8.00 -1.05
CA GLU A 35 -11.38 9.30 -1.54
C GLU A 35 -10.00 9.63 -0.97
N ALA A 36 -9.80 9.44 0.33
CA ALA A 36 -8.50 9.62 0.99
C ALA A 36 -7.42 8.66 0.44
N ALA A 37 -7.81 7.48 -0.06
CA ALA A 37 -6.89 6.51 -0.66
C ALA A 37 -6.54 6.80 -2.14
N LEU A 38 -7.19 7.75 -2.83
CA LEU A 38 -6.91 8.06 -4.24
C LEU A 38 -5.48 8.58 -4.49
N PRO A 39 -4.95 9.55 -3.72
CA PRO A 39 -3.57 10.01 -3.90
C PRO A 39 -2.55 8.90 -3.66
N TYR A 40 -2.79 8.07 -2.65
CA TYR A 40 -1.93 6.91 -2.35
C TYR A 40 -1.98 5.85 -3.43
N ARG A 41 -3.13 5.64 -4.09
CA ARG A 41 -3.22 4.78 -5.28
C ARG A 41 -2.33 5.30 -6.40
N VAL A 42 -2.44 6.58 -6.76
CA VAL A 42 -1.60 7.16 -7.83
C VAL A 42 -0.11 7.06 -7.48
N ALA A 43 0.26 7.43 -6.25
CA ALA A 43 1.63 7.32 -5.76
C ALA A 43 2.15 5.87 -5.77
N THR A 44 1.30 4.91 -5.40
CA THR A 44 1.62 3.48 -5.47
C THR A 44 1.91 3.08 -6.91
N MET A 45 1.05 3.43 -7.86
CA MET A 45 1.25 3.02 -9.26
C MET A 45 2.55 3.58 -9.84
N GLN A 46 2.85 4.84 -9.58
CA GLN A 46 4.12 5.45 -9.98
C GLN A 46 5.31 4.72 -9.35
N HIS A 47 5.23 4.43 -8.04
CA HIS A 47 6.25 3.67 -7.32
C HIS A 47 6.47 2.26 -7.90
N LEU A 48 5.40 1.56 -8.28
CA LEU A 48 5.49 0.23 -8.89
C LEU A 48 6.18 0.29 -10.26
N VAL A 49 5.85 1.28 -11.10
CA VAL A 49 6.53 1.50 -12.41
C VAL A 49 8.02 1.79 -12.20
N THR A 50 8.37 2.69 -11.27
CA THR A 50 9.77 3.03 -11.00
C THR A 50 10.54 1.82 -10.45
N THR A 51 9.90 1.01 -9.60
CA THR A 51 10.50 -0.21 -9.05
C THR A 51 10.72 -1.27 -10.13
N GLU A 52 9.77 -1.45 -11.07
CA GLU A 52 9.95 -2.35 -12.22
C GLU A 52 11.15 -1.92 -13.07
N ALA A 53 11.27 -0.62 -13.38
CA ALA A 53 12.39 -0.09 -14.15
C ALA A 53 13.75 -0.35 -13.49
N LEU A 54 13.85 -0.16 -12.17
CA LEU A 54 15.06 -0.49 -11.40
C LEU A 54 15.42 -1.98 -11.55
N LEU A 55 14.44 -2.87 -11.37
CA LEU A 55 14.66 -4.32 -11.41
C LEU A 55 15.04 -4.80 -12.82
N VAL A 56 14.52 -4.16 -13.87
CA VAL A 56 14.97 -4.40 -15.26
C VAL A 56 16.42 -3.95 -15.46
N SER A 57 16.80 -2.79 -14.93
CA SER A 57 18.18 -2.28 -14.98
C SER A 57 19.15 -3.22 -14.26
N LEU A 58 18.81 -3.64 -13.04
CA LEU A 58 19.60 -4.59 -12.25
C LEU A 58 19.85 -5.87 -13.05
N ARG A 59 18.82 -6.46 -13.64
CA ARG A 59 18.95 -7.69 -14.44
C ARG A 59 19.85 -7.51 -15.67
N THR A 60 19.82 -6.33 -16.26
CA THR A 60 20.70 -5.99 -17.40
C THR A 60 22.16 -5.94 -16.96
N ASP A 61 22.44 -5.39 -15.78
CA ASP A 61 23.79 -5.33 -15.22
C ASP A 61 24.30 -6.68 -14.75
N VAL A 62 23.46 -7.51 -14.10
CA VAL A 62 23.80 -8.88 -13.72
C VAL A 62 24.22 -9.69 -14.94
N ARG A 63 23.43 -9.62 -16.03
CA ARG A 63 23.74 -10.33 -17.29
C ARG A 63 25.04 -9.85 -17.94
N ALA A 64 25.40 -8.60 -17.73
CA ALA A 64 26.64 -8.03 -18.23
C ALA A 64 27.83 -8.19 -17.26
N GLY A 65 27.62 -8.83 -16.09
CA GLY A 65 28.64 -8.98 -15.06
C GLY A 65 29.09 -7.66 -14.43
N ARG A 66 28.23 -6.64 -14.42
CA ARG A 66 28.53 -5.32 -13.84
C ARG A 66 27.85 -5.16 -12.49
N SER A 67 28.49 -4.40 -11.60
CA SER A 67 27.92 -3.96 -10.33
C SER A 67 27.95 -2.44 -10.28
N ASP A 68 26.78 -1.81 -10.42
CA ASP A 68 26.64 -0.35 -10.34
C ASP A 68 26.17 0.08 -8.94
N THR A 69 27.02 0.85 -8.26
CA THR A 69 26.71 1.48 -6.97
C THR A 69 25.46 2.37 -6.99
N THR A 70 25.09 2.88 -8.16
CA THR A 70 23.89 3.71 -8.36
C THR A 70 22.62 2.91 -8.14
N ILE A 71 22.60 1.64 -8.52
CA ILE A 71 21.44 0.75 -8.33
C ILE A 71 21.18 0.51 -6.84
N ALA A 72 22.23 0.29 -6.04
CA ALA A 72 22.09 0.14 -4.59
C ALA A 72 21.51 1.39 -3.94
N ARG A 73 21.97 2.59 -4.36
CA ARG A 73 21.42 3.87 -3.87
C ARG A 73 19.94 4.04 -4.23
N TRP A 74 19.58 3.82 -5.49
CA TRP A 74 18.18 3.93 -5.94
C TRP A 74 17.26 2.92 -5.25
N ALA A 75 17.75 1.71 -4.98
CA ALA A 75 16.99 0.73 -4.19
C ALA A 75 16.72 1.23 -2.76
N GLY A 76 17.66 1.96 -2.14
CA GLY A 76 17.48 2.60 -0.84
C GLY A 76 16.38 3.67 -0.86
N ASP A 77 16.38 4.54 -1.87
CA ASP A 77 15.35 5.57 -2.04
C ASP A 77 13.95 4.94 -2.20
N LEU A 78 13.85 3.91 -3.06
CA LEU A 78 12.60 3.18 -3.28
C LEU A 78 12.15 2.38 -2.06
N LEU A 79 13.08 1.86 -1.26
CA LEU A 79 12.77 1.19 0.01
C LEU A 79 12.08 2.14 0.99
N GLY A 80 12.56 3.39 1.07
CA GLY A 80 11.94 4.45 1.88
C GLY A 80 10.48 4.70 1.47
N THR A 81 10.23 4.88 0.17
CA THR A 81 8.88 5.07 -0.38
C THR A 81 7.99 3.84 -0.14
N THR A 82 8.54 2.63 -0.28
CA THR A 82 7.78 1.38 -0.05
C THR A 82 7.27 1.30 1.39
N ARG A 83 8.10 1.62 2.38
CA ARG A 83 7.71 1.63 3.80
C ARG A 83 6.63 2.66 4.08
N MET A 84 6.80 3.87 3.54
CA MET A 84 5.78 4.92 3.64
C MET A 84 4.44 4.48 3.04
N LEU A 85 4.44 3.84 1.86
CA LEU A 85 3.22 3.34 1.23
C LEU A 85 2.56 2.20 2.03
N LYS A 86 3.36 1.31 2.63
CA LYS A 86 2.86 0.24 3.52
C LYS A 86 2.15 0.78 4.76
N ASP A 87 2.65 1.89 5.30
CA ASP A 87 2.09 2.56 6.47
C ASP A 87 0.92 3.52 6.11
N SER A 88 0.59 3.63 4.82
CA SER A 88 -0.51 4.46 4.30
C SER A 88 -1.80 3.67 4.08
N PRO A 89 -2.95 4.32 3.78
CA PRO A 89 -4.19 3.65 3.39
C PRO A 89 -4.07 2.67 2.21
N ALA A 90 -3.02 2.77 1.38
CA ALA A 90 -2.75 1.78 0.33
C ALA A 90 -2.40 0.38 0.91
N GLY A 91 -1.82 0.33 2.12
CA GLY A 91 -1.50 -0.91 2.83
C GLY A 91 -2.71 -1.68 3.37
N SER A 92 -3.93 -1.13 3.23
CA SER A 92 -5.18 -1.78 3.64
C SER A 92 -5.66 -2.87 2.66
N ASP A 93 -5.23 -2.82 1.40
CA ASP A 93 -5.49 -3.90 0.43
C ASP A 93 -4.52 -5.06 0.67
N PRO A 94 -4.99 -6.27 1.02
CA PRO A 94 -4.12 -7.41 1.33
C PRO A 94 -3.20 -7.81 0.18
N GLN A 95 -3.66 -7.75 -1.07
CA GLN A 95 -2.86 -8.15 -2.23
C GLN A 95 -1.74 -7.15 -2.48
N LEU A 96 -2.06 -5.86 -2.39
CA LEU A 96 -1.09 -4.79 -2.52
C LEU A 96 -0.09 -4.79 -1.37
N LYS A 97 -0.55 -4.97 -0.13
CA LYS A 97 0.30 -5.07 1.06
C LYS A 97 1.33 -6.19 0.89
N GLN A 98 0.89 -7.38 0.47
CA GLN A 98 1.80 -8.51 0.24
C GLN A 98 2.83 -8.21 -0.86
N LEU A 99 2.44 -7.49 -1.93
CA LEU A 99 3.41 -7.06 -2.94
C LEU A 99 4.42 -6.08 -2.34
N LEU A 100 3.98 -5.08 -1.58
CA LEU A 100 4.88 -4.11 -0.96
C LEU A 100 5.82 -4.76 0.07
N ASP A 101 5.36 -5.79 0.79
CA ASP A 101 6.21 -6.59 1.70
C ASP A 101 7.33 -7.31 0.93
N ASP A 102 6.99 -7.94 -0.19
CA ASP A 102 7.98 -8.62 -1.02
C ASP A 102 8.96 -7.64 -1.69
N LEU A 103 8.47 -6.47 -2.12
CA LEU A 103 9.31 -5.39 -2.65
C LEU A 103 10.24 -4.83 -1.58
N GLU A 104 9.76 -4.61 -0.35
CA GLU A 104 10.59 -4.14 0.76
C GLU A 104 11.79 -5.08 0.96
N LEU A 105 11.54 -6.38 1.00
CA LEU A 105 12.59 -7.36 1.23
C LEU A 105 13.65 -7.33 0.12
N VAL A 106 13.22 -7.31 -1.14
CA VAL A 106 14.14 -7.30 -2.29
C VAL A 106 14.90 -5.97 -2.39
N LEU A 107 14.22 -4.84 -2.23
CA LEU A 107 14.87 -3.53 -2.24
C LEU A 107 15.89 -3.40 -1.09
N ALA A 108 15.58 -3.95 0.08
CA ALA A 108 16.53 -3.99 1.19
C ALA A 108 17.75 -4.88 0.89
N GLN A 109 17.60 -5.96 0.11
CA GLN A 109 18.73 -6.77 -0.34
C GLN A 109 19.59 -6.02 -1.35
N ILE A 110 18.97 -5.39 -2.36
CA ILE A 110 19.68 -4.60 -3.38
C ILE A 110 20.41 -3.41 -2.75
N ALA A 111 19.77 -2.69 -1.82
CA ALA A 111 20.37 -1.54 -1.15
C ALA A 111 21.59 -1.90 -0.27
N ARG A 112 21.71 -3.17 0.13
CA ARG A 112 22.84 -3.69 0.91
C ARG A 112 23.97 -4.27 0.05
N LEU A 113 23.83 -4.28 -1.28
CA LEU A 113 24.87 -4.77 -2.15
C LEU A 113 26.19 -4.04 -1.87
N PRO A 114 27.32 -4.77 -1.70
CA PRO A 114 28.61 -4.13 -1.52
C PRO A 114 28.92 -3.30 -2.76
N GLY A 115 29.05 -1.98 -2.61
CA GLY A 115 29.35 -1.11 -3.74
C GLY A 115 30.68 -1.44 -4.40
N ALA A 116 30.80 -1.20 -5.72
CA ALA A 116 31.97 -1.30 -6.62
C ALA A 116 32.81 -2.61 -6.60
N ARG A 117 32.61 -3.48 -5.62
CA ARG A 117 33.33 -4.72 -5.38
C ARG A 117 32.41 -5.88 -4.99
N GLY A 118 31.09 -5.67 -5.01
CA GLY A 118 30.10 -6.72 -4.79
C GLY A 118 30.22 -7.78 -5.87
N ASP A 119 30.44 -9.03 -5.43
CA ASP A 119 30.67 -10.16 -6.31
C ASP A 119 29.44 -10.42 -7.18
N ALA A 120 29.66 -10.80 -8.44
CA ALA A 120 28.60 -11.20 -9.36
C ALA A 120 27.69 -12.32 -8.79
N ALA A 121 28.19 -13.09 -7.83
CA ALA A 121 27.45 -14.09 -7.09
C ALA A 121 26.31 -13.49 -6.23
N ASP A 122 26.55 -12.39 -5.52
CA ASP A 122 25.53 -11.73 -4.70
C ASP A 122 24.41 -11.15 -5.57
N LEU A 123 24.79 -10.58 -6.71
CA LEU A 123 23.84 -10.08 -7.72
C LEU A 123 22.98 -11.20 -8.32
N SER A 124 23.57 -12.37 -8.60
CA SER A 124 22.82 -13.53 -9.09
C SER A 124 21.81 -14.06 -8.07
N LEU A 125 22.18 -14.09 -6.78
CA LEU A 125 21.27 -14.52 -5.71
C LEU A 125 20.05 -13.59 -5.57
N ILE A 126 20.24 -12.30 -5.83
CA ILE A 126 19.16 -11.31 -5.85
C ILE A 126 18.25 -11.50 -7.07
N ASP A 127 18.81 -11.71 -8.28
CA ASP A 127 17.97 -12.01 -9.47
C ASP A 127 17.14 -13.28 -9.22
N ASP A 128 17.75 -14.33 -8.66
CA ASP A 128 17.03 -15.56 -8.30
C ASP A 128 15.91 -15.30 -7.26
N ALA A 129 16.12 -14.39 -6.31
CA ALA A 129 15.09 -14.01 -5.35
C ALA A 129 13.93 -13.25 -6.04
N VAL A 130 14.25 -12.35 -6.98
CA VAL A 130 13.26 -11.62 -7.81
C VAL A 130 12.44 -12.60 -8.66
N GLN A 131 13.09 -13.58 -9.29
CA GLN A 131 12.42 -14.61 -10.10
C GLN A 131 11.53 -15.51 -9.23
N ARG A 132 12.05 -16.04 -8.11
CA ARG A 132 11.30 -16.97 -7.24
C ARG A 132 10.02 -16.36 -6.67
N ARG A 133 10.04 -15.07 -6.33
CA ARG A 133 8.86 -14.34 -5.82
C ARG A 133 7.90 -13.88 -6.92
N GLN A 134 8.23 -14.15 -8.18
CA GLN A 134 7.46 -13.75 -9.36
C GLN A 134 7.14 -12.25 -9.37
N LEU A 135 8.08 -11.43 -8.88
CA LEU A 135 7.84 -10.00 -8.67
C LEU A 135 7.52 -9.28 -9.96
N MET A 136 8.22 -9.61 -11.05
CA MET A 136 7.95 -9.03 -12.37
C MET A 136 6.53 -9.32 -12.84
N THR A 137 6.08 -10.57 -12.67
CA THR A 137 4.71 -10.98 -13.05
C THR A 137 3.68 -10.25 -12.20
N ARG A 138 3.87 -10.19 -10.88
CA ARG A 138 2.94 -9.54 -9.95
C ARG A 138 2.89 -8.02 -10.13
N LEU A 139 4.02 -7.38 -10.41
CA LEU A 139 4.07 -5.97 -10.79
C LEU A 139 3.20 -5.75 -12.03
N ARG A 140 3.41 -6.51 -13.11
CA ARG A 140 2.62 -6.39 -14.35
C ARG A 140 1.12 -6.68 -14.21
N LEU A 141 0.72 -7.49 -13.23
CA LEU A 141 -0.69 -7.75 -12.96
C LEU A 141 -1.39 -6.56 -12.28
N ILE A 142 -0.63 -5.75 -11.53
CA ILE A 142 -1.15 -4.64 -10.73
C ILE A 142 -0.95 -3.31 -11.46
N THR A 143 0.12 -3.16 -12.24
CA THR A 143 0.34 -2.02 -13.14
C THR A 143 -0.33 -2.29 -14.49
N PRO A 144 -1.37 -1.55 -14.91
CA PRO A 144 -1.91 -1.68 -16.25
C PRO A 144 -0.83 -1.27 -17.25
N ILE A 145 -0.64 -2.11 -18.26
CA ILE A 145 0.08 -1.75 -19.49
C ILE A 145 -0.62 -0.52 -20.07
N THR A 146 0.04 0.64 -19.95
CA THR A 146 -0.38 1.87 -20.63
C THR A 146 0.11 1.82 -22.07
#